data_AF-A0A1V1RH99-F1
#
_entry.id   AF-A0A1V1RH99-F1
#
_cell.length_a   1.000
_cell.length_b   1.000
_cell.length_c   1.000
_cell.angle_alpha   90.00
_cell.angle_beta   90.00
_cell.angle_gamma   90.00
#
_symmetry.space_group_name_H-M   'P 1'
#
loop_
_entity.id
_entity.type
_entity.pdbx_description
1 polymer ?
#
loop_
_entity_poly.entity_id
_entity_poly.type
_entity_poly.pdbx_seq_one_letter_code
_entity_poly.pdbx_strand_id
1 'polypeptide(L)'
;MTSVHCVAMCGPLVLTYAVKGADEATGLARLVPHGLYHAARLTSYVVVGLLMGSLGGLLGLGGIRGWVTLAAGVAMVFVGLQMTGRFPALARLIPRTPAFVMRALKRLRSDSRGSSGSRWATPVAFGLVTGLMPCGPLVSAQIAAAGSGSAVGGALAMLGFGLGTMPLMFGFGAVSGILSAPVKRRMMAVSAALVAVLGLVMVDRGLNLVGSPVSASRIVQSLTRPASAAERFERGTDGVVEVPLVVENTEFKPAALEVPAGQPVRLIVDRREDNPCSAQLAVPQAGVLVDLEAFGTTVVDLPPLAEGRYTLTCGMGMMSGEIRAVAGESGFIYGRSGQRSAAARPKTGKDTGYSCACCGGGTQGPSVTGTATVEGSVQRITIDTSTGRYVPDVVVLARGIPAEITFTQASGCLQVVEIPDLGVSADLSAGPVTVSLPALEPGTYGFNCGMRMVFGQIVVK
;
A
#
# COMPACT_ATOMS: atom_id res chain seq x y z
N MET A 1 8.63 -1.51 13.13
CA MET A 1 9.55 -0.73 12.26
C MET A 1 9.68 0.75 12.67
N THR A 2 8.58 1.46 12.95
CA THR A 2 8.59 2.89 13.34
C THR A 2 9.45 3.20 14.56
N SER A 3 9.45 2.34 15.58
CA SER A 3 10.24 2.55 16.81
C SER A 3 11.75 2.48 16.57
N VAL A 4 12.22 1.51 15.77
CA VAL A 4 13.65 1.40 15.39
C VAL A 4 14.09 2.59 14.54
N HIS A 5 13.23 3.05 13.63
CA HIS A 5 13.45 4.28 12.86
C HIS A 5 13.59 5.52 13.75
N CYS A 6 12.76 5.65 14.79
CA CYS A 6 12.86 6.75 15.76
C CYS A 6 14.21 6.71 16.50
N VAL A 7 14.75 5.53 16.82
CA VAL A 7 16.06 5.40 17.48
C VAL A 7 17.16 5.90 16.56
N ALA A 8 17.12 5.45 15.31
CA ALA A 8 18.11 5.81 14.32
C ALA A 8 18.17 7.32 14.06
N MET A 9 17.01 7.98 13.93
CA MET A 9 16.92 9.39 13.56
C MET A 9 16.95 10.34 14.76
N CYS A 10 16.18 10.05 15.81
CA CYS A 10 16.05 10.92 16.98
C CYS A 10 17.07 10.59 18.08
N GLY A 11 17.63 9.37 18.09
CA GLY A 11 18.67 8.96 19.04
C GLY A 11 19.88 9.89 19.08
N PRO A 12 20.45 10.33 17.93
CA PRO A 12 21.52 11.33 17.91
C PRO A 12 21.20 12.63 18.65
N LEU A 13 19.96 13.13 18.56
CA LEU A 13 19.52 14.32 19.29
C LEU A 13 19.49 14.03 20.80
N VAL A 14 19.01 12.84 21.20
CA VAL A 14 19.03 12.37 22.58
C VAL A 14 20.45 12.33 23.15
N LEU A 15 21.42 11.82 22.39
CA LEU A 15 22.82 11.81 22.80
C LEU A 15 23.39 13.22 23.00
N THR A 16 23.01 14.20 22.16
CA THR A 16 23.59 15.54 22.24
C THR A 16 23.29 16.28 23.55
N TYR A 17 22.09 16.11 24.12
CA TYR A 17 21.76 16.68 25.43
C TYR A 17 22.15 15.76 26.59
N ALA A 18 22.13 14.44 26.38
CA ALA A 18 22.53 13.47 27.40
C ALA A 18 24.02 13.59 27.75
N VAL A 19 24.89 13.86 26.77
CA VAL A 19 26.33 14.06 26.99
C VAL A 19 26.60 15.34 27.78
N LYS A 20 25.78 16.39 27.61
CA LYS A 20 25.99 17.69 28.28
C LYS A 20 25.46 17.73 29.73
N GLY A 21 24.68 16.73 30.15
CA GLY A 21 24.10 16.63 31.50
C GLY A 21 24.61 15.44 32.32
N ALA A 22 25.53 14.63 31.78
CA ALA A 22 26.02 13.40 32.42
C ALA A 22 27.00 13.62 33.58
N ASP A 23 27.68 14.78 33.61
CA ASP A 23 28.79 15.05 34.53
C ASP A 23 28.36 15.46 35.96
N GLU A 24 27.08 15.82 36.20
CA GLU A 24 26.62 16.29 37.52
C GLU A 24 25.35 15.60 38.09
N ALA A 25 24.58 14.86 37.30
CA ALA A 25 23.27 14.36 37.74
C ALA A 25 23.32 12.91 38.26
N THR A 26 22.87 12.68 39.49
CA THR A 26 22.68 11.35 40.11
C THR A 26 21.22 10.89 40.02
N GLY A 27 20.99 9.60 39.77
CA GLY A 27 19.67 8.96 39.85
C GLY A 27 18.59 9.55 38.91
N LEU A 28 17.41 9.80 39.48
CA LEU A 28 16.19 10.25 38.78
C LEU A 28 16.38 11.59 38.05
N ALA A 29 17.33 12.43 38.49
CA ALA A 29 17.68 13.69 37.84
C ALA A 29 18.24 13.50 36.42
N ARG A 30 18.80 12.32 36.09
CA ARG A 30 19.21 11.97 34.72
C ARG A 30 18.03 11.73 33.78
N LEU A 31 16.84 11.37 34.31
CA LEU A 31 15.65 11.07 33.51
C LEU A 31 14.82 12.32 33.19
N VAL A 32 14.95 13.39 33.98
CA VAL A 32 14.29 14.69 33.76
C VAL A 32 14.48 15.23 32.32
N PRO A 33 15.69 15.33 31.75
CA PRO A 33 15.86 15.84 30.38
C PRO A 33 15.21 14.95 29.31
N HIS A 34 15.11 13.64 29.53
CA HIS A 34 14.37 12.74 28.63
C HIS A 34 12.85 12.95 28.74
N GLY A 35 12.33 13.11 29.96
CA GLY A 35 10.93 13.44 30.21
C GLY A 35 10.55 14.77 29.54
N LEU A 36 11.38 15.80 29.69
CA LEU A 36 11.17 17.11 29.07
C LEU A 36 11.20 17.05 27.53
N TYR A 37 12.16 16.31 26.96
CA TYR A 37 12.21 16.09 25.51
C TYR A 37 10.93 15.41 25.00
N HIS A 38 10.49 14.33 25.67
CA HIS A 38 9.30 13.60 25.26
C HIS A 38 8.02 14.42 25.46
N ALA A 39 7.88 15.16 26.56
CA ALA A 39 6.76 16.07 26.77
C ALA A 39 6.68 17.11 25.65
N ALA A 40 7.79 17.79 25.35
CA ALA A 40 7.86 18.76 24.26
C ALA A 40 7.56 18.14 22.88
N ARG A 41 8.03 16.90 22.65
CA ARG A 41 7.73 16.14 21.42
C ARG A 41 6.25 15.81 21.29
N LEU A 42 5.60 15.34 22.35
CA LEU A 42 4.16 15.08 22.35
C LEU A 42 3.37 16.37 22.11
N THR A 43 3.74 17.47 22.78
CA THR A 43 3.10 18.77 22.55
C THR A 43 3.24 19.20 21.10
N SER A 44 4.43 19.07 20.51
CA SER A 44 4.67 19.39 19.09
C SER A 44 3.79 18.54 18.17
N TYR A 45 3.71 17.22 18.41
CA TYR A 45 2.88 16.32 17.61
C TYR A 45 1.39 16.65 17.71
N VAL A 46 0.89 16.93 18.91
CA VAL A 46 -0.51 17.34 19.14
C VAL A 46 -0.81 18.64 18.40
N VAL A 47 0.06 19.65 18.49
CA VAL A 47 -0.12 20.93 17.79
C VAL A 47 -0.13 20.74 16.28
N VAL A 48 0.81 19.96 15.73
CA VAL A 48 0.83 19.64 14.30
C VAL A 48 -0.41 18.84 13.88
N GLY A 49 -0.88 17.91 14.71
CA GLY A 49 -2.09 17.13 14.48
C GLY A 49 -3.36 17.98 14.48
N LEU A 50 -3.48 18.94 15.41
CA LEU A 50 -4.55 19.93 15.43
C LEU A 50 -4.59 20.73 14.12
N LEU A 51 -3.42 21.24 13.70
CA LEU A 51 -3.29 22.02 12.48
C LEU A 51 -3.64 21.18 11.24
N MET A 52 -3.00 20.03 11.07
CA MET A 52 -3.22 19.18 9.90
C MET A 52 -4.63 18.58 9.88
N GLY A 53 -5.21 18.20 11.01
CA GLY A 53 -6.59 17.73 11.09
C GLY A 53 -7.62 18.82 10.80
N SER A 54 -7.35 20.08 11.18
CA SER A 54 -8.20 21.22 10.80
C SER A 54 -8.10 21.59 9.33
N LEU A 55 -6.89 21.49 8.74
CA LEU A 55 -6.60 21.85 7.35
C LEU A 55 -6.89 20.72 6.37
N GLY A 56 -6.93 19.46 6.83
CA GLY A 56 -7.11 18.28 5.99
C GLY A 56 -8.45 18.26 5.25
N GLY A 57 -9.51 18.80 5.86
CA GLY A 57 -10.80 18.99 5.18
C GLY A 57 -10.80 20.06 4.08
N LEU A 58 -9.77 20.91 4.01
CA LEU A 58 -9.69 22.05 3.09
C LEU A 58 -8.65 21.87 1.98
N LEU A 59 -7.71 20.94 2.13
CA LEU A 59 -6.54 20.85 1.25
C LEU A 59 -6.55 19.55 0.43
N GLY A 60 -6.94 19.65 -0.85
CA GLY A 60 -6.65 18.63 -1.87
C GLY A 60 -5.16 18.62 -2.22
N LEU A 61 -4.30 18.08 -1.35
CA LEU A 61 -2.83 18.15 -1.46
C LEU A 61 -2.21 17.26 -2.55
N GLY A 62 -3.00 16.65 -3.45
CA GLY A 62 -2.55 15.65 -4.41
C GLY A 62 -1.36 16.10 -5.27
N GLY A 63 -1.40 17.33 -5.82
CA GLY A 63 -0.40 17.82 -6.76
C GLY A 63 0.95 18.26 -6.15
N ILE A 64 0.96 18.76 -4.91
CA ILE A 64 2.19 19.31 -4.28
C ILE A 64 2.92 18.28 -3.39
N ARG A 65 2.22 17.22 -2.98
CA ARG A 65 2.73 16.18 -2.06
C ARG A 65 4.02 15.54 -2.54
N GLY A 66 4.14 15.25 -3.84
CA GLY A 66 5.36 14.67 -4.43
C GLY A 66 6.57 15.61 -4.28
N TRP A 67 6.41 16.89 -4.61
CA TRP A 67 7.46 17.89 -4.50
C TRP A 67 7.91 18.15 -3.06
N VAL A 68 6.97 18.19 -2.11
CA VAL A 68 7.27 18.34 -0.68
C VAL A 68 8.07 17.13 -0.18
N THR A 69 7.65 15.92 -0.56
CA THR A 69 8.34 14.67 -0.17
C THR A 69 9.75 14.62 -0.74
N LEU A 70 9.93 15.03 -2.00
CA LEU A 70 11.23 15.11 -2.66
C LEU A 70 12.16 16.11 -1.97
N ALA A 71 11.68 17.35 -1.74
CA ALA A 71 12.47 18.39 -1.09
C ALA A 71 12.90 17.98 0.32
N ALA A 72 12.00 17.35 1.07
CA ALA A 72 12.29 16.83 2.40
C ALA A 72 13.31 15.67 2.37
N GLY A 73 13.20 14.76 1.39
CA GLY A 73 14.16 13.66 1.21
C GLY A 73 15.56 14.18 0.93
N VAL A 74 15.67 15.16 0.03
CA VAL A 74 16.93 15.84 -0.29
C VAL A 74 17.52 16.49 0.96
N ALA A 75 16.71 17.24 1.72
CA ALA A 75 17.16 17.84 2.98
C ALA A 75 17.66 16.79 4.00
N MET A 76 16.99 15.64 4.11
CA MET A 76 17.44 14.54 4.96
C MET A 76 18.79 13.95 4.54
N VAL A 77 19.01 13.77 3.24
CA VAL A 77 20.31 13.32 2.71
C VAL A 77 21.40 14.32 3.11
N PHE A 78 21.16 15.62 2.93
CA PHE A 78 22.10 16.66 3.35
C PHE A 78 22.41 16.60 4.87
N VAL A 79 21.40 16.42 5.72
CA VAL A 79 21.59 16.30 7.18
C VAL A 79 22.38 15.04 7.53
N GLY A 80 22.06 13.89 6.93
CA GLY A 80 22.77 12.63 7.13
C GLY A 80 24.24 12.72 6.73
N LEU A 81 24.54 13.32 5.56
CA LEU A 81 25.91 13.55 5.11
C LEU A 81 26.67 14.52 6.04
N GLN A 82 26.03 15.56 6.56
CA GLN A 82 26.68 16.47 7.51
C GLN A 82 27.02 15.80 8.84
N MET A 83 26.16 14.89 9.32
CA MET A 83 26.43 14.14 10.55
C MET A 83 27.69 13.27 10.47
N THR A 84 28.14 12.93 9.26
CA THR A 84 29.42 12.21 9.06
C THR A 84 30.66 13.08 9.33
N GLY A 85 30.50 14.41 9.41
CA GLY A 85 31.59 15.37 9.68
C GLY A 85 32.66 15.47 8.60
N ARG A 86 32.51 14.75 7.48
CA ARG A 86 33.53 14.60 6.43
C ARG A 86 33.47 15.66 5.34
N PHE A 87 32.34 16.36 5.22
CA PHE A 87 32.06 17.37 4.19
C PHE A 87 31.66 18.72 4.81
N PRO A 88 32.59 19.48 5.43
CA PRO A 88 32.28 20.77 6.05
C PRO A 88 31.81 21.85 5.06
N ALA A 89 32.10 21.70 3.76
CA ALA A 89 31.56 22.55 2.71
C ALA A 89 30.03 22.46 2.60
N LEU A 90 29.46 21.29 2.90
CA LEU A 90 28.02 21.04 2.87
C LEU A 90 27.25 21.81 3.96
N ALA A 91 27.92 22.10 5.09
CA ALA A 91 27.39 22.93 6.18
C ALA A 91 27.14 24.39 5.78
N ARG A 92 27.75 24.86 4.68
CA ARG A 92 27.56 26.22 4.16
C ARG A 92 26.34 26.35 3.24
N LEU A 93 25.83 25.23 2.71
CA LEU A 93 24.66 25.22 1.82
C LEU A 93 23.32 25.29 2.55
N ILE A 94 23.28 24.95 3.84
CA ILE A 94 22.03 25.06 4.60
C ILE A 94 21.74 26.55 4.84
N PRO A 95 20.52 27.04 4.50
CA PRO A 95 20.13 28.39 4.82
C PRO A 95 20.29 28.59 6.33
N ARG A 96 21.19 29.50 6.71
CA ARG A 96 21.38 29.88 8.12
C ARG A 96 20.01 30.24 8.67
N THR A 97 19.60 29.61 9.77
CA THR A 97 18.31 29.92 10.40
C THR A 97 18.21 31.44 10.52
N PRO A 98 17.12 32.06 10.05
CA PRO A 98 17.07 33.51 9.90
C PRO A 98 17.36 34.19 11.24
N ALA A 99 18.03 35.34 11.19
CA ALA A 99 18.59 35.98 12.38
C ALA A 99 17.53 36.27 13.47
N PHE A 100 16.23 36.34 13.12
CA PHE A 100 15.15 36.49 14.10
C PHE A 100 14.90 35.19 14.88
N VAL A 101 14.94 34.01 14.25
CA VAL A 101 14.81 32.71 14.92
C VAL A 101 16.00 32.50 15.82
N MET A 102 17.21 32.79 15.33
CA MET A 102 18.41 32.67 16.17
C MET A 102 18.39 33.67 17.32
N ARG A 103 17.89 34.90 17.13
CA ARG A 103 17.71 35.87 18.22
C ARG A 103 16.64 35.44 19.22
N ALA A 104 15.52 34.87 18.77
CA ALA A 104 14.48 34.31 19.64
C ALA A 104 15.03 33.13 20.45
N LEU A 105 15.72 32.20 19.80
CA LEU A 105 16.37 31.05 20.43
C LEU A 105 17.48 31.48 21.40
N LYS A 106 18.20 32.55 21.07
CA LYS A 106 19.27 33.13 21.91
C LYS A 106 18.70 33.92 23.09
N ARG A 107 17.54 34.57 22.96
CA ARG A 107 16.79 35.20 24.07
C ARG A 107 16.23 34.15 25.02
N LEU A 108 15.60 33.10 24.48
CA LEU A 108 15.19 31.91 25.23
C LEU A 108 16.36 31.23 25.94
N ARG A 109 17.57 31.24 25.35
CA ARG A 109 18.81 30.78 26.02
C ARG A 109 19.44 31.80 26.99
N SER A 110 19.17 33.09 26.82
CA SER A 110 19.81 34.18 27.57
C SER A 110 19.10 34.45 28.89
N ASP A 111 17.78 34.27 28.98
CA ASP A 111 17.06 34.29 30.28
C ASP A 111 17.43 33.12 31.18
N SER A 112 18.06 32.08 30.62
CA SER A 112 18.47 30.87 31.32
C SER A 112 19.94 30.88 31.78
N ARG A 113 20.59 32.07 31.81
CA ARG A 113 22.01 32.25 32.18
C ARG A 113 22.30 32.29 33.69
N GLY A 114 21.30 32.06 34.54
CA GLY A 114 21.53 31.58 35.91
C GLY A 114 21.96 30.11 35.86
N SER A 115 22.92 29.71 36.69
CA SER A 115 23.74 28.48 36.70
C SER A 115 23.05 27.10 36.57
N SER A 116 21.75 27.01 36.23
CA SER A 116 20.99 25.77 36.08
C SER A 116 20.13 25.71 34.79
N GLY A 117 19.87 26.83 34.11
CA GLY A 117 18.84 26.95 33.07
C GLY A 117 19.17 26.33 31.70
N SER A 118 20.44 26.09 31.38
CA SER A 118 20.82 25.50 30.08
C SER A 118 20.55 23.99 29.97
N ARG A 119 20.27 23.32 31.09
CA ARG A 119 20.05 21.87 31.15
C ARG A 119 18.70 21.45 30.56
N TRP A 120 17.69 22.33 30.59
CA TRP A 120 16.31 21.99 30.22
C TRP A 120 15.89 22.60 28.88
N ALA A 121 16.44 23.77 28.52
CA ALA A 121 16.10 24.45 27.26
C ALA A 121 16.47 23.64 26.01
N THR A 122 17.58 22.91 26.04
CA THR A 122 18.05 22.12 24.89
C THR A 122 17.13 20.92 24.58
N PRO A 123 16.78 20.04 25.54
CA PRO A 123 15.83 18.94 25.27
C PRO A 123 14.43 19.44 24.89
N VAL A 124 13.93 20.52 25.51
CA VAL A 124 12.63 21.10 25.14
C VAL A 124 12.65 21.65 23.71
N ALA A 125 13.68 22.39 23.32
CA ALA A 125 13.79 22.93 21.96
C ALA A 125 13.84 21.81 20.89
N PHE A 126 14.60 20.75 21.14
CA PHE A 126 14.65 19.61 20.22
C PHE A 126 13.33 18.83 20.16
N GLY A 127 12.62 18.70 21.28
CA GLY A 127 11.28 18.12 21.32
C GLY A 127 10.25 18.94 20.54
N LEU A 128 10.28 20.27 20.66
CA LEU A 128 9.35 21.15 19.94
C LEU A 128 9.55 21.11 18.42
N VAL A 129 10.78 20.96 17.96
CA VAL A 129 11.10 20.89 16.52
C VAL A 129 10.78 19.53 15.90
N THR A 130 10.71 18.46 16.70
CA THR A 130 10.57 17.10 16.15
C THR A 130 9.22 16.84 15.47
N GLY A 131 8.15 17.58 15.81
CA GLY A 131 6.86 17.52 15.10
C GLY A 131 6.88 18.10 13.70
N LEU A 132 7.86 18.96 13.39
CA LEU A 132 8.04 19.56 12.07
C LEU A 132 9.07 18.81 11.22
N MET A 133 9.68 17.74 11.75
CA MET A 133 10.69 16.98 11.00
C MET A 133 10.02 16.07 9.96
N PRO A 134 10.38 16.16 8.68
CA PRO A 134 9.73 15.38 7.65
C PRO A 134 10.33 13.97 7.58
N CYS A 135 9.95 13.10 8.53
CA CYS A 135 10.33 11.68 8.47
C CYS A 135 9.15 10.83 8.01
N GLY A 136 9.40 9.80 7.20
CA GLY A 136 8.37 9.00 6.54
C GLY A 136 7.21 8.56 7.46
N PRO A 137 7.48 7.94 8.62
CA PRO A 137 6.44 7.57 9.58
C PRO A 137 5.65 8.76 10.16
N LEU A 138 6.31 9.91 10.39
CA LEU A 138 5.62 11.10 10.88
C LEU A 138 4.76 11.71 9.77
N VAL A 139 5.26 11.77 8.54
CA VAL A 139 4.50 12.25 7.37
C VAL A 139 3.28 11.37 7.11
N SER A 140 3.41 10.03 7.18
CA SER A 140 2.24 9.15 7.04
C SER A 140 1.22 9.37 8.15
N ALA A 141 1.69 9.56 9.38
CA ALA A 141 0.79 9.82 10.49
C ALA A 141 0.15 11.21 10.37
N GLN A 142 0.87 12.24 9.90
CA GLN A 142 0.35 13.58 9.64
C GLN A 142 -0.73 13.56 8.54
N ILE A 143 -0.55 12.72 7.53
CA ILE A 143 -1.54 12.50 6.46
C ILE A 143 -2.77 11.78 7.03
N ALA A 144 -2.60 10.76 7.86
CA ALA A 144 -3.71 10.12 8.56
C ALA A 144 -4.45 11.11 9.49
N ALA A 145 -3.72 11.99 10.17
CA ALA A 145 -4.29 13.06 10.98
C ALA A 145 -5.08 14.07 10.12
N ALA A 146 -4.59 14.43 8.94
CA ALA A 146 -5.32 15.26 7.99
C ALA A 146 -6.59 14.57 7.46
N GLY A 147 -6.50 13.26 7.15
CA GLY A 147 -7.64 12.44 6.71
C GLY A 147 -8.74 12.29 7.76
N SER A 148 -8.45 12.55 9.04
CA SER A 148 -9.48 12.55 10.10
C SER A 148 -10.52 13.68 9.96
N GLY A 149 -10.24 14.69 9.13
CA GLY A 149 -11.15 15.80 8.82
C GLY A 149 -11.53 16.69 10.01
N SER A 150 -10.95 16.47 11.20
CA SER A 150 -11.26 17.21 12.42
C SER A 150 -9.99 17.51 13.21
N ALA A 151 -9.93 18.69 13.84
CA ALA A 151 -8.78 19.09 14.65
C ALA A 151 -8.53 18.08 15.80
N VAL A 152 -9.60 17.64 16.47
CA VAL A 152 -9.53 16.68 17.58
C VAL A 152 -9.09 15.30 17.10
N GLY A 153 -9.63 14.81 15.98
CA GLY A 153 -9.22 13.54 15.38
C GLY A 153 -7.74 13.54 15.01
N GLY A 154 -7.25 14.63 14.40
CA GLY A 154 -5.84 14.78 14.03
C GLY A 154 -4.92 14.86 15.24
N ALA A 155 -5.33 15.56 16.30
CA ALA A 155 -4.61 15.63 17.57
C ALA A 155 -4.47 14.26 18.25
N LEU A 156 -5.58 13.50 18.34
CA LEU A 156 -5.60 12.18 18.95
C LEU A 156 -4.77 11.17 18.15
N ALA A 157 -4.83 11.20 16.83
CA ALA A 157 -4.00 10.36 15.96
C ALA A 157 -2.50 10.61 16.18
N MET A 158 -2.09 11.88 16.22
CA MET A 158 -0.71 12.28 16.50
C MET A 158 -0.26 11.94 17.92
N LEU A 159 -1.15 12.09 18.90
CA LEU A 159 -0.86 11.74 20.29
C LEU A 159 -0.64 10.23 20.45
N GLY A 160 -1.51 9.41 19.84
CA GLY A 160 -1.36 7.95 19.81
C GLY A 160 -0.04 7.51 19.16
N PHE A 161 0.32 8.12 18.03
CA PHE A 161 1.61 7.90 17.39
C PHE A 161 2.79 8.29 18.29
N GLY A 162 2.72 9.45 18.95
CA GLY A 162 3.74 9.93 19.88
C GLY A 162 3.94 8.98 21.06
N LEU A 163 2.85 8.58 21.72
CA LEU A 163 2.84 7.64 22.84
C LEU A 163 3.38 6.27 22.46
N GLY A 164 3.02 5.74 21.28
CA GLY A 164 3.50 4.44 20.81
C GLY A 164 5.03 4.36 20.63
N THR A 165 5.67 5.48 20.31
CA THR A 165 7.15 5.54 20.14
C THR A 165 7.90 5.93 21.41
N MET A 166 7.20 6.36 22.46
CA MET A 166 7.80 6.89 23.69
C MET A 166 8.55 5.83 24.52
N PRO A 167 8.03 4.61 24.78
CA PRO A 167 8.71 3.63 25.63
C PRO A 167 10.08 3.21 25.07
N LEU A 168 10.16 2.99 23.76
CA LEU A 168 11.39 2.54 23.12
C LEU A 168 12.45 3.65 23.05
N MET A 169 12.05 4.91 22.87
CA MET A 169 12.95 6.07 22.95
C MET A 169 13.45 6.35 24.35
N PHE A 170 12.58 6.25 25.34
CA PHE A 170 12.95 6.42 26.73
C PHE A 170 13.94 5.31 27.16
N GLY A 171 13.67 4.06 26.76
CA GLY A 171 14.59 2.94 26.97
C GLY A 171 15.94 3.14 26.28
N PHE A 172 15.96 3.57 25.02
CA PHE A 172 17.20 3.90 24.32
C PHE A 172 17.97 5.04 24.99
N GLY A 173 17.28 6.10 25.44
CA GLY A 173 17.87 7.20 26.20
C GLY A 173 18.56 6.72 27.47
N ALA A 174 17.88 5.91 28.27
CA ALA A 174 18.42 5.33 29.51
C ALA A 174 19.65 4.44 29.25
N VAL A 175 19.58 3.55 28.26
CA VAL A 175 20.70 2.65 27.89
C VAL A 175 21.87 3.45 27.32
N SER A 176 21.61 4.41 26.43
CA SER A 176 22.65 5.22 25.79
C SER A 176 23.47 6.05 26.78
N GLY A 177 22.90 6.39 27.95
CA GLY A 177 23.62 7.06 29.04
C GLY A 177 24.79 6.24 29.57
N ILE A 178 24.66 4.91 29.58
CA ILE A 178 25.61 3.94 30.14
C ILE A 178 26.72 3.58 29.12
N LEU A 179 26.50 3.88 27.84
CA LEU A 179 27.46 3.57 26.77
C LEU A 179 28.75 4.40 26.88
N SER A 180 29.88 3.78 26.57
CA SER A 180 31.20 4.45 26.53
C SER A 180 31.33 5.39 25.31
N ALA A 181 32.20 6.39 25.42
CA ALA A 181 32.47 7.36 24.36
C ALA A 181 32.82 6.76 22.97
N PRO A 182 33.65 5.70 22.84
CA PRO A 182 33.93 5.11 21.53
C PRO A 182 32.72 4.40 20.92
N VAL A 183 31.87 3.77 21.74
CA VAL A 183 30.63 3.13 21.28
C VAL A 183 29.63 4.20 20.82
N LYS A 184 29.47 5.29 21.58
CA LYS A 184 28.65 6.45 21.19
C LYS A 184 29.09 7.03 19.85
N ARG A 185 30.40 7.15 19.60
CA ARG A 185 30.95 7.66 18.33
C ARG A 185 30.64 6.74 17.15
N ARG A 186 30.82 5.42 17.29
CA ARG A 186 30.46 4.43 16.25
C ARG A 186 28.95 4.44 15.98
N MET A 187 28.15 4.49 17.04
CA MET A 187 26.69 4.55 16.93
C MET A 187 26.22 5.79 16.17
N MET A 188 26.80 6.96 16.44
CA MET A 188 26.50 8.20 15.70
C MET A 188 26.85 8.09 14.21
N ALA A 189 27.97 7.44 13.86
CA ALA A 189 28.34 7.21 12.45
C ALA A 189 27.37 6.25 11.74
N VAL A 190 26.94 5.18 12.42
CA VAL A 190 25.94 4.23 11.91
C VAL A 190 24.58 4.93 11.73
N SER A 191 24.14 5.72 12.71
CA SER A 191 22.93 6.54 12.61
C SER A 191 22.99 7.52 11.43
N ALA A 192 24.13 8.20 11.23
CA ALA A 192 24.30 9.12 10.10
C ALA A 192 24.18 8.41 8.73
N ALA A 193 24.82 7.23 8.59
CA ALA A 193 24.70 6.42 7.38
C ALA A 193 23.26 5.95 7.15
N LEU A 194 22.58 5.48 8.20
CA LEU A 194 21.20 5.02 8.11
C LEU A 194 20.23 6.15 7.75
N VAL A 195 20.40 7.34 8.34
CA VAL A 195 19.61 8.54 7.99
C VAL A 195 19.85 8.97 6.54
N ALA A 196 21.08 8.92 6.05
CA ALA A 196 21.39 9.22 4.66
C ALA A 196 20.72 8.23 3.69
N VAL A 197 20.78 6.93 4.00
CA VAL A 197 20.12 5.88 3.20
C VAL A 197 18.59 6.07 3.21
N LEU A 198 17.99 6.33 4.36
CA LEU A 198 16.56 6.65 4.47
C LEU A 198 16.18 7.91 3.70
N GLY A 199 17.04 8.94 3.72
CA GLY A 199 16.89 10.14 2.91
C GLY A 199 16.87 9.82 1.42
N LEU A 200 17.79 8.96 0.94
CA LEU A 200 17.83 8.52 -0.46
C LEU A 200 16.57 7.74 -0.86
N VAL A 201 16.07 6.85 0.02
CA VAL A 201 14.80 6.16 -0.19
C VAL A 201 13.63 7.15 -0.28
N MET A 202 13.65 8.20 0.53
CA MET A 202 12.61 9.23 0.50
C MET A 202 12.69 10.13 -0.74
N VAL A 203 13.90 10.40 -1.25
CA VAL A 203 14.11 11.05 -2.55
C VAL A 203 13.51 10.21 -3.67
N ASP A 204 13.77 8.90 -3.68
CA ASP A 204 13.21 7.98 -4.68
C ASP A 204 11.67 7.96 -4.66
N ARG A 205 11.06 7.90 -3.48
CA ARG A 205 9.60 8.03 -3.32
C ARG A 205 9.08 9.37 -3.83
N GLY A 206 9.79 10.47 -3.53
CA GLY A 206 9.46 11.79 -4.03
C GLY A 206 9.49 11.84 -5.56
N LEU A 207 10.52 11.26 -6.18
CA LEU A 207 10.65 11.12 -7.63
C LEU A 207 9.51 10.29 -8.23
N ASN A 208 9.12 9.19 -7.59
CA ASN A 208 7.96 8.40 -8.00
C ASN A 208 6.66 9.20 -7.95
N LEU A 209 6.42 9.94 -6.86
CA LEU A 209 5.21 10.76 -6.68
C LEU A 209 5.10 11.95 -7.62
N VAL A 210 6.22 12.50 -8.10
CA VAL A 210 6.21 13.55 -9.15
C VAL A 210 6.19 12.97 -10.57
N GLY A 211 6.21 11.64 -10.71
CA GLY A 211 6.21 10.97 -12.01
C GLY A 211 7.54 11.04 -12.76
N SER A 212 8.66 11.27 -12.07
CA SER A 212 9.98 11.40 -12.69
C SER A 212 10.42 10.10 -13.36
N PRO A 213 11.01 10.14 -14.57
CA PRO A 213 11.54 8.95 -15.23
C PRO A 213 12.83 8.41 -14.59
N VAL A 214 13.40 9.12 -13.60
CA VAL A 214 14.75 8.84 -13.05
C VAL A 214 14.70 8.18 -11.66
N SER A 215 13.54 7.71 -11.18
CA SER A 215 13.51 6.97 -9.92
C SER A 215 14.23 5.61 -10.06
N ALA A 216 14.99 5.24 -9.04
CA ALA A 216 15.76 4.01 -9.01
C ALA A 216 14.86 2.79 -9.14
N SER A 217 13.65 2.83 -8.56
CA SER A 217 12.66 1.76 -8.68
C SER A 217 12.22 1.52 -10.14
N ARG A 218 12.06 2.58 -10.94
CA ARG A 218 11.73 2.50 -12.38
C ARG A 218 12.90 1.96 -13.20
N ILE A 219 14.12 2.43 -12.92
CA ILE A 219 15.32 1.96 -13.62
C ILE A 219 15.51 0.46 -13.39
N VAL A 220 15.42 0.00 -12.14
CA VAL A 220 15.52 -1.43 -11.80
C VAL A 220 14.39 -2.22 -12.48
N GLN A 221 13.15 -1.73 -12.45
CA GLN A 221 12.00 -2.40 -13.07
C GLN A 221 12.14 -2.49 -14.61
N SER A 222 12.68 -1.44 -15.25
CA SER A 222 12.93 -1.42 -16.70
C SER A 222 14.07 -2.37 -17.14
N LEU A 223 15.02 -2.66 -16.25
CA LEU A 223 16.15 -3.56 -16.51
C LEU A 223 15.85 -5.02 -16.16
N THR A 224 14.95 -5.27 -15.21
CA THR A 224 14.77 -6.63 -14.61
C THR A 224 13.49 -7.34 -15.03
N ARG A 225 12.54 -6.69 -15.69
CA ARG A 225 11.30 -7.34 -16.15
C ARG A 225 11.08 -7.13 -17.66
N PRO A 226 10.88 -8.20 -18.45
CA PRO A 226 10.35 -8.06 -19.80
C PRO A 226 8.97 -7.42 -19.71
N ALA A 227 8.63 -6.55 -20.67
CA ALA A 227 7.29 -5.99 -20.79
C ALA A 227 6.28 -7.15 -20.76
N SER A 228 5.43 -7.21 -19.74
CA SER A 228 4.30 -8.15 -19.75
C SER A 228 3.45 -7.81 -20.95
N ALA A 229 3.32 -8.78 -21.86
CA ALA A 229 2.59 -8.64 -23.10
C ALA A 229 1.18 -8.12 -22.85
N ALA A 230 0.70 -7.25 -23.74
CA ALA A 230 -0.67 -6.78 -23.83
C ALA A 230 -1.67 -7.88 -23.47
N GLU A 231 -2.20 -7.85 -22.25
CA GLU A 231 -3.45 -8.54 -21.95
C GLU A 231 -4.52 -7.86 -22.80
N ARG A 232 -5.28 -8.63 -23.58
CA ARG A 232 -6.34 -8.04 -24.40
C ARG A 232 -7.37 -7.46 -23.45
N PHE A 233 -7.48 -6.14 -23.43
CA PHE A 233 -8.45 -5.44 -22.60
C PHE A 233 -9.83 -5.51 -23.26
N GLU A 234 -10.83 -5.80 -22.45
CA GLU A 234 -12.21 -5.80 -22.89
C GLU A 234 -12.72 -4.37 -22.95
N ARG A 235 -13.64 -4.12 -23.90
CA ARG A 235 -14.30 -2.83 -24.01
C ARG A 235 -15.64 -2.96 -23.30
N GLY A 236 -15.84 -2.16 -22.26
CA GLY A 236 -17.10 -2.10 -21.53
C GLY A 236 -18.26 -1.72 -22.46
N THR A 237 -19.49 -1.91 -22.00
CA THR A 237 -20.72 -1.68 -22.78
C THR A 237 -20.83 -0.26 -23.34
N ASP A 238 -20.12 0.69 -22.74
CA ASP A 238 -20.14 2.12 -23.06
C ASP A 238 -18.98 2.53 -23.99
N GLY A 239 -18.19 1.57 -24.46
CA GLY A 239 -17.07 1.81 -25.38
C GLY A 239 -15.74 2.19 -24.72
N VAL A 240 -15.70 2.32 -23.38
CA VAL A 240 -14.48 2.58 -22.60
C VAL A 240 -13.71 1.28 -22.38
N VAL A 241 -12.38 1.31 -22.47
CA VAL A 241 -11.54 0.13 -22.24
C VAL A 241 -11.42 -0.14 -20.75
N GLU A 242 -11.69 -1.38 -20.33
CA GLU A 242 -11.61 -1.82 -18.94
C GLU A 242 -10.36 -2.71 -18.74
N VAL A 243 -9.56 -2.33 -17.75
CA VAL A 243 -8.24 -2.91 -17.49
C VAL A 243 -8.20 -3.43 -16.06
N PRO A 244 -8.10 -4.75 -15.83
CA PRO A 244 -8.00 -5.30 -14.49
C PRO A 244 -6.63 -4.99 -13.87
N LEU A 245 -6.62 -4.68 -12.58
CA LEU A 245 -5.40 -4.44 -11.81
C LEU A 245 -5.59 -5.00 -10.39
N VAL A 246 -4.76 -5.96 -10.00
CA VAL A 246 -4.77 -6.50 -8.63
C VAL A 246 -3.69 -5.82 -7.80
N VAL A 247 -4.03 -5.45 -6.57
CA VAL A 247 -3.08 -4.95 -5.57
C VAL A 247 -2.99 -5.96 -4.43
N GLU A 248 -1.82 -6.56 -4.30
CA GLU A 248 -1.55 -7.60 -3.29
C GLU A 248 -0.07 -7.55 -2.91
N ASN A 249 0.24 -7.77 -1.62
CA ASN A 249 1.62 -7.79 -1.11
C ASN A 249 2.41 -6.50 -1.44
N THR A 250 1.76 -5.34 -1.41
CA THR A 250 2.36 -4.06 -1.84
C THR A 250 2.96 -4.10 -3.26
N GLU A 251 2.32 -4.82 -4.19
CA GLU A 251 2.70 -4.88 -5.60
C GLU A 251 1.47 -4.70 -6.49
N PHE A 252 1.68 -4.06 -7.64
CA PHE A 252 0.70 -4.00 -8.73
C PHE A 252 0.84 -5.23 -9.62
N LYS A 253 -0.25 -5.94 -9.86
CA LYS A 253 -0.31 -7.12 -10.71
C LYS A 253 -1.36 -6.92 -11.81
N PRO A 254 -0.95 -6.78 -13.08
CA PRO A 254 0.43 -6.72 -13.55
C PRO A 254 1.13 -5.40 -13.16
N ALA A 255 2.47 -5.43 -13.13
CA ALA A 255 3.27 -4.25 -12.75
C ALA A 255 3.45 -3.27 -13.93
N ALA A 256 3.19 -3.71 -15.16
CA ALA A 256 3.17 -2.89 -16.35
C ALA A 256 1.87 -3.14 -17.12
N LEU A 257 1.16 -2.06 -17.44
CA LEU A 257 -0.10 -2.05 -18.17
C LEU A 257 0.15 -1.37 -19.53
N GLU A 258 -0.36 -1.92 -20.62
CA GLU A 258 -0.43 -1.22 -21.90
C GLU A 258 -1.86 -0.72 -22.10
N VAL A 259 -2.06 0.51 -22.58
CA VAL A 259 -3.40 1.08 -22.75
C VAL A 259 -3.45 1.87 -24.07
N PRO A 260 -4.63 2.01 -24.71
CA PRO A 260 -4.74 2.80 -25.93
C PRO A 260 -4.47 4.28 -25.67
N ALA A 261 -3.58 4.89 -26.44
CA ALA A 261 -3.37 6.33 -26.40
C ALA A 261 -4.60 7.10 -26.92
N GLY A 262 -4.88 8.26 -26.33
CA GLY A 262 -5.92 9.19 -26.76
C GLY A 262 -7.35 8.81 -26.38
N GLN A 263 -7.56 7.74 -25.59
CA GLN A 263 -8.89 7.28 -25.15
C GLN A 263 -8.97 7.17 -23.63
N PRO A 264 -10.14 7.42 -23.02
CA PRO A 264 -10.33 7.18 -21.59
C PRO A 264 -10.27 5.68 -21.28
N VAL A 265 -9.77 5.35 -20.10
CA VAL A 265 -9.55 3.95 -19.66
C VAL A 265 -10.07 3.79 -18.24
N ARG A 266 -10.79 2.70 -17.96
CA ARG A 266 -11.23 2.31 -16.62
C ARG A 266 -10.29 1.24 -16.06
N LEU A 267 -9.57 1.56 -14.99
CA LEU A 267 -8.87 0.53 -14.23
C LEU A 267 -9.84 -0.09 -13.22
N ILE A 268 -9.99 -1.41 -13.27
CA ILE A 268 -10.76 -2.17 -12.29
C ILE A 268 -9.78 -2.69 -11.24
N VAL A 269 -9.64 -1.94 -10.15
CA VAL A 269 -8.59 -2.17 -9.14
C VAL A 269 -9.13 -3.06 -8.01
N ASP A 270 -8.69 -4.31 -7.96
CA ASP A 270 -8.99 -5.27 -6.89
C ASP A 270 -7.89 -5.23 -5.81
N ARG A 271 -8.18 -4.61 -4.66
CA ARG A 271 -7.24 -4.49 -3.55
C ARG A 271 -7.45 -5.63 -2.56
N ARG A 272 -6.52 -6.59 -2.50
CA ARG A 272 -6.59 -7.80 -1.65
C ARG A 272 -5.81 -7.71 -0.34
N GLU A 273 -5.54 -6.49 0.13
CA GLU A 273 -4.78 -6.23 1.35
C GLU A 273 -5.28 -4.97 2.07
N ASP A 274 -4.97 -4.84 3.36
CA ASP A 274 -5.28 -3.67 4.19
C ASP A 274 -4.06 -2.74 4.41
N ASN A 275 -2.94 -3.00 3.72
CA ASN A 275 -1.71 -2.24 3.90
C ASN A 275 -1.95 -0.75 3.60
N PRO A 276 -1.53 0.18 4.49
CA PRO A 276 -1.76 1.59 4.28
C PRO A 276 -1.09 2.19 3.04
N CYS A 277 -0.08 1.54 2.43
CA CYS A 277 0.48 2.01 1.15
C CYS A 277 -0.54 1.91 0.03
N SER A 278 -1.18 0.75 -0.10
CA SER A 278 -2.15 0.48 -1.14
C SER A 278 -3.50 1.13 -0.87
N ALA A 279 -3.65 1.92 0.19
CA ALA A 279 -4.86 2.69 0.44
C ALA A 279 -5.16 3.74 -0.65
N GLN A 280 -4.17 4.11 -1.47
CA GLN A 280 -4.34 5.07 -2.56
C GLN A 280 -3.62 4.60 -3.82
N LEU A 281 -4.27 4.78 -4.96
CA LEU A 281 -3.77 4.60 -6.32
C LEU A 281 -3.42 5.99 -6.88
N ALA A 282 -2.21 6.17 -7.41
CA ALA A 282 -1.78 7.43 -8.00
C ALA A 282 -1.20 7.24 -9.41
N VAL A 283 -1.66 8.08 -10.34
CA VAL A 283 -1.06 8.29 -11.67
C VAL A 283 -0.72 9.78 -11.79
N PRO A 284 0.45 10.22 -11.28
CA PRO A 284 0.77 11.64 -11.11
C PRO A 284 0.71 12.44 -12.41
N GLN A 285 1.24 11.90 -13.50
CA GLN A 285 1.26 12.59 -14.80
C GLN A 285 -0.15 12.77 -15.38
N ALA A 286 -1.12 11.95 -14.95
CA ALA A 286 -2.53 12.04 -15.35
C ALA A 286 -3.37 12.85 -14.33
N GLY A 287 -2.78 13.31 -13.23
CA GLY A 287 -3.48 14.01 -12.15
C GLY A 287 -4.45 13.13 -11.35
N VAL A 288 -4.31 11.80 -11.45
CA VAL A 288 -5.23 10.85 -10.80
C VAL A 288 -4.68 10.43 -9.44
N LEU A 289 -5.49 10.59 -8.40
CA LEU A 289 -5.25 10.08 -7.05
C LEU A 289 -6.59 9.61 -6.48
N VAL A 290 -6.72 8.30 -6.24
CA VAL A 290 -7.99 7.69 -5.80
C VAL A 290 -7.75 6.82 -4.57
N ASP A 291 -8.61 6.95 -3.56
CA ASP A 291 -8.62 6.08 -2.39
C ASP A 291 -9.18 4.70 -2.77
N LEU A 292 -8.52 3.64 -2.30
CA LEU A 292 -8.90 2.25 -2.53
C LEU A 292 -9.43 1.65 -1.23
N GLU A 293 -10.61 1.02 -1.29
CA GLU A 293 -11.16 0.29 -0.14
C GLU A 293 -10.36 -1.00 0.12
N ALA A 294 -10.13 -1.34 1.39
CA ALA A 294 -9.42 -2.58 1.74
C ALA A 294 -10.30 -3.80 1.44
N PHE A 295 -9.73 -4.83 0.81
CA PHE A 295 -10.44 -6.05 0.39
C PHE A 295 -11.64 -5.77 -0.53
N GLY A 296 -11.54 -4.73 -1.36
CA GLY A 296 -12.60 -4.28 -2.25
C GLY A 296 -12.12 -3.98 -3.68
N THR A 297 -13.08 -3.87 -4.60
CA THR A 297 -12.82 -3.48 -5.99
C THR A 297 -13.23 -2.03 -6.21
N THR A 298 -12.30 -1.20 -6.68
CA THR A 298 -12.54 0.22 -6.97
C THR A 298 -12.33 0.49 -8.46
N VAL A 299 -13.27 1.19 -9.09
CA VAL A 299 -13.14 1.63 -10.48
C VAL A 299 -12.41 2.98 -10.51
N VAL A 300 -11.31 3.06 -11.24
CA VAL A 300 -10.49 4.26 -11.39
C VAL A 300 -10.49 4.72 -12.84
N ASP A 301 -11.10 5.87 -13.09
CA ASP A 301 -11.14 6.48 -14.43
C ASP A 301 -9.83 7.22 -14.73
N LEU A 302 -9.15 6.80 -15.79
CA LEU A 302 -8.01 7.52 -16.36
C LEU A 302 -8.48 8.42 -17.51
N PRO A 303 -8.06 9.70 -17.53
CA PRO A 303 -8.33 10.57 -18.67
C PRO A 303 -7.60 10.07 -19.92
N PRO A 304 -7.98 10.54 -21.12
CA PRO A 304 -7.27 10.25 -22.37
C PRO A 304 -5.76 10.56 -22.25
N LEU A 305 -4.94 9.51 -22.21
CA LEU A 305 -3.50 9.63 -22.07
C LEU A 305 -2.85 9.81 -23.43
N ALA A 306 -1.99 10.81 -23.60
CA ALA A 306 -1.14 10.91 -24.79
C ALA A 306 -0.17 9.72 -24.86
N GLU A 307 0.33 9.39 -26.05
CA GLU A 307 1.31 8.32 -26.20
C GLU A 307 2.54 8.55 -25.32
N GLY A 308 2.96 7.53 -24.58
CA GLY A 308 4.07 7.62 -23.65
C GLY A 308 3.97 6.70 -22.44
N ARG A 309 4.87 6.91 -21.48
CA ARG A 309 4.96 6.11 -20.24
C ARG A 309 4.51 6.96 -19.05
N TYR A 310 3.63 6.40 -18.26
CA TYR A 310 3.04 7.02 -17.08
C TYR A 310 3.45 6.23 -15.83
N THR A 311 3.57 6.92 -14.70
CA THR A 311 3.88 6.28 -13.42
C THR A 311 2.59 5.77 -12.81
N LEU A 312 2.59 4.50 -12.43
CA LEU A 312 1.60 3.95 -11.54
C LEU A 312 2.26 3.75 -10.17
N THR A 313 1.73 4.37 -9.12
CA THR A 313 2.31 4.26 -7.77
C THR A 313 1.21 4.26 -6.71
N CYS A 314 1.57 3.89 -5.47
CA CYS A 314 0.67 4.05 -4.32
C CYS A 314 0.69 5.50 -3.84
N GLY A 315 -0.30 5.99 -3.10
CA GLY A 315 -0.32 7.38 -2.60
C GLY A 315 0.88 7.76 -1.73
N MET A 316 1.62 6.76 -1.20
CA MET A 316 2.89 6.96 -0.47
C MET A 316 4.16 6.86 -1.34
N GLY A 317 4.04 6.61 -2.64
CA GLY A 317 5.17 6.54 -3.56
C GLY A 317 6.05 5.30 -3.43
N MET A 318 5.58 4.26 -2.71
CA MET A 318 6.40 3.07 -2.40
C MET A 318 6.22 1.94 -3.42
N MET A 319 5.01 1.75 -3.92
CA MET A 319 4.75 0.77 -4.99
C MET A 319 5.15 1.36 -6.34
N SER A 320 5.71 0.54 -7.23
CA SER A 320 6.15 0.98 -8.56
C SER A 320 5.49 0.12 -9.64
N GLY A 321 4.79 0.80 -10.54
CA GLY A 321 4.24 0.23 -11.77
C GLY A 321 4.37 1.22 -12.93
N GLU A 322 4.01 0.75 -14.12
CA GLU A 322 4.07 1.51 -15.36
C GLU A 322 2.77 1.37 -16.14
N ILE A 323 2.25 2.48 -16.68
CA ILE A 323 1.21 2.45 -17.71
C ILE A 323 1.86 2.95 -19.00
N ARG A 324 1.77 2.18 -20.07
CA ARG A 324 2.26 2.52 -21.41
C ARG A 324 1.07 2.83 -22.30
N ALA A 325 0.85 4.12 -22.57
CA ALA A 325 -0.10 4.53 -23.58
C ALA A 325 0.58 4.38 -24.95
N VAL A 326 0.11 3.46 -25.78
CA VAL A 326 0.69 3.19 -27.10
C VAL A 326 -0.25 3.64 -28.20
N ALA A 327 0.31 4.24 -29.26
CA ALA A 327 -0.44 4.53 -30.46
C ALA A 327 -0.78 3.21 -31.16
N GLY A 328 -2.07 2.91 -31.23
CA GLY A 328 -2.59 1.74 -31.92
C GLY A 328 -3.98 2.03 -32.45
N GLU A 329 -4.06 2.56 -33.66
CA GLU A 329 -5.09 2.06 -34.58
C GLU A 329 -4.56 0.73 -35.14
N SER A 330 -5.39 -0.32 -35.10
CA SER A 330 -5.15 -1.62 -35.74
C SER A 330 -4.13 -2.61 -35.11
N GLY A 331 -4.33 -2.95 -33.84
CA GLY A 331 -4.13 -4.33 -33.34
C GLY A 331 -5.44 -5.14 -33.28
N PHE A 332 -6.57 -4.52 -33.63
CA PHE A 332 -7.86 -5.17 -33.80
C PHE A 332 -8.03 -5.54 -35.27
N ILE A 333 -7.83 -6.80 -35.61
CA ILE A 333 -8.22 -7.33 -36.92
C ILE A 333 -9.74 -7.20 -37.05
N TYR A 334 -10.18 -6.24 -37.88
CA TYR A 334 -11.47 -6.30 -38.54
C TYR A 334 -11.30 -7.13 -39.81
N GLY A 335 -11.44 -8.45 -39.67
CA GLY A 335 -11.40 -9.40 -40.80
C GLY A 335 -12.80 -9.88 -41.13
N ARG A 336 -13.55 -9.13 -41.93
CA ARG A 336 -14.76 -9.61 -42.61
C ARG A 336 -14.57 -9.59 -44.12
N SER A 337 -14.34 -10.77 -44.71
CA SER A 337 -14.74 -11.21 -46.07
C SER A 337 -13.96 -12.49 -46.38
N GLY A 338 -14.50 -13.70 -46.56
CA GLY A 338 -15.82 -14.32 -46.44
C GLY A 338 -15.54 -15.84 -46.30
N GLN A 339 -16.38 -16.70 -45.73
CA GLN A 339 -17.77 -16.98 -46.04
C GLN A 339 -18.43 -17.72 -44.85
N ARG A 340 -19.69 -17.34 -44.56
CA ARG A 340 -20.78 -18.10 -43.89
C ARG A 340 -20.43 -18.85 -42.59
N SER A 341 -20.91 -18.44 -41.42
CA SER A 341 -22.32 -18.60 -41.04
C SER A 341 -22.75 -17.74 -39.84
N ALA A 342 -24.05 -17.41 -39.85
CA ALA A 342 -24.91 -16.71 -38.89
C ALA A 342 -24.44 -16.69 -37.42
N ALA A 343 -24.23 -15.52 -36.80
CA ALA A 343 -25.25 -14.64 -36.20
C ALA A 343 -25.97 -15.24 -34.99
N ALA A 344 -25.57 -14.83 -33.77
CA ALA A 344 -26.48 -14.51 -32.67
C ALA A 344 -25.70 -13.80 -31.53
N ARG A 345 -26.27 -12.67 -31.10
CA ARG A 345 -25.92 -11.93 -29.87
C ARG A 345 -26.45 -12.70 -28.66
N PRO A 346 -25.94 -12.46 -27.45
CA PRO A 346 -26.86 -11.85 -26.48
C PRO A 346 -26.20 -10.73 -25.65
N LYS A 347 -27.09 -9.91 -25.08
CA LYS A 347 -26.80 -8.93 -24.03
C LYS A 347 -27.18 -9.56 -22.69
N THR A 348 -26.38 -9.21 -21.68
CA THR A 348 -26.75 -8.93 -20.27
C THR A 348 -27.50 -9.99 -19.46
N GLY A 349 -26.86 -10.48 -18.40
CA GLY A 349 -27.56 -10.78 -17.15
C GLY A 349 -26.93 -11.85 -16.27
N LYS A 350 -26.31 -11.39 -15.16
CA LYS A 350 -26.01 -12.11 -13.90
C LYS A 350 -24.90 -13.18 -13.95
N ASP A 351 -23.65 -12.75 -13.86
CA ASP A 351 -22.55 -13.62 -13.45
C ASP A 351 -22.10 -13.24 -12.04
N THR A 352 -22.53 -14.06 -11.11
CA THR A 352 -22.11 -14.06 -9.71
C THR A 352 -21.03 -15.16 -9.56
N GLY A 353 -20.00 -15.07 -10.41
CA GLY A 353 -18.88 -16.01 -10.46
C GLY A 353 -17.82 -15.72 -9.40
N TYR A 354 -17.95 -16.32 -8.21
CA TYR A 354 -16.86 -16.40 -7.24
C TYR A 354 -15.75 -17.32 -7.79
N SER A 355 -14.67 -16.71 -8.29
CA SER A 355 -13.38 -17.36 -8.49
C SER A 355 -12.35 -16.68 -7.59
N CYS A 356 -12.28 -17.17 -6.34
CA CYS A 356 -11.27 -16.74 -5.37
C CYS A 356 -10.14 -17.77 -5.36
N ALA A 357 -9.06 -17.46 -6.05
CA ALA A 357 -7.77 -18.08 -5.78
C ALA A 357 -7.02 -17.22 -4.73
N CYS A 358 -6.55 -17.90 -3.68
CA CYS A 358 -5.45 -17.50 -2.79
C CYS A 358 -5.76 -16.80 -1.45
N CYS A 359 -6.60 -17.42 -0.60
CA CYS A 359 -6.27 -17.49 0.83
C CYS A 359 -5.58 -18.83 1.09
N GLY A 360 -4.28 -18.77 1.42
CA GLY A 360 -3.44 -19.94 1.67
C GLY A 360 -3.91 -20.71 2.90
N GLY A 361 -4.37 -21.93 2.67
CA GLY A 361 -4.66 -22.92 3.70
C GLY A 361 -5.05 -24.28 3.12
N GLY A 362 -4.69 -24.57 1.87
CA GLY A 362 -4.94 -25.86 1.22
C GLY A 362 -4.07 -25.96 -0.01
N THR A 363 -3.37 -27.07 -0.17
CA THR A 363 -2.55 -27.41 -1.34
C THR A 363 -3.41 -27.39 -2.61
N GLN A 364 -3.54 -26.23 -3.27
CA GLN A 364 -4.17 -26.14 -4.58
C GLN A 364 -3.17 -26.67 -5.62
N GLY A 365 -3.27 -27.96 -5.93
CA GLY A 365 -2.68 -28.53 -7.13
C GLY A 365 -3.30 -27.93 -8.40
N PRO A 366 -2.79 -28.26 -9.60
CA PRO A 366 -3.32 -27.74 -10.86
C PRO A 366 -4.84 -27.95 -10.96
N SER A 367 -5.53 -26.98 -11.58
CA SER A 367 -6.96 -27.07 -11.86
C SER A 367 -7.23 -28.27 -12.77
N VAL A 368 -8.18 -29.11 -12.38
CA VAL A 368 -8.63 -30.31 -13.09
C VAL A 368 -9.98 -30.02 -13.73
N THR A 369 -10.02 -30.07 -15.06
CA THR A 369 -11.27 -29.92 -15.81
C THR A 369 -11.90 -31.29 -16.08
N GLY A 370 -13.19 -31.44 -15.73
CA GLY A 370 -13.99 -32.60 -16.09
C GLY A 370 -15.17 -32.18 -16.96
N THR A 371 -15.48 -33.00 -17.97
CA THR A 371 -16.63 -32.79 -18.86
C THR A 371 -17.71 -33.80 -18.50
N ALA A 372 -18.96 -33.34 -18.36
CA ALA A 372 -20.07 -34.24 -18.06
C ALA A 372 -20.39 -35.18 -19.23
N THR A 373 -20.77 -36.40 -18.91
CA THR A 373 -21.20 -37.40 -19.88
C THR A 373 -22.71 -37.35 -20.04
N VAL A 374 -23.19 -37.24 -21.28
CA VAL A 374 -24.63 -37.24 -21.58
C VAL A 374 -25.14 -38.68 -21.61
N GLU A 375 -26.05 -39.02 -20.69
CA GLU A 375 -26.70 -40.31 -20.61
C GLU A 375 -28.22 -40.13 -20.71
N GLY A 376 -28.78 -40.42 -21.89
CA GLY A 376 -30.20 -40.19 -22.15
C GLY A 376 -30.52 -38.69 -22.24
N SER A 377 -31.41 -38.20 -21.37
CA SER A 377 -31.87 -36.80 -21.36
C SER A 377 -31.17 -35.92 -20.30
N VAL A 378 -30.17 -36.45 -19.59
CA VAL A 378 -29.47 -35.78 -18.49
C VAL A 378 -27.96 -35.96 -18.67
N GLN A 379 -27.18 -34.94 -18.31
CA GLN A 379 -25.72 -35.03 -18.26
C GLN A 379 -25.23 -35.23 -16.83
N ARG A 380 -24.30 -36.15 -16.61
CA ARG A 380 -23.81 -36.51 -15.29
C ARG A 380 -22.33 -36.23 -15.12
N ILE A 381 -21.94 -35.84 -13.92
CA ILE A 381 -20.55 -35.71 -13.53
C ILE A 381 -20.40 -35.91 -12.02
N THR A 382 -19.31 -36.55 -11.61
CA THR A 382 -18.96 -36.74 -10.20
C THR A 382 -17.81 -35.82 -9.82
N ILE A 383 -17.92 -35.16 -8.67
CA ILE A 383 -16.90 -34.32 -8.07
C ILE A 383 -16.42 -34.99 -6.79
N ASP A 384 -15.16 -35.40 -6.79
CA ASP A 384 -14.46 -35.93 -5.62
C ASP A 384 -14.06 -34.78 -4.68
N THR A 385 -14.44 -34.91 -3.42
CA THR A 385 -14.21 -33.98 -2.31
C THR A 385 -13.25 -34.55 -1.26
N SER A 386 -12.82 -35.82 -1.40
CA SER A 386 -11.98 -36.54 -0.43
C SER A 386 -10.60 -35.92 -0.26
N THR A 387 -10.12 -35.19 -1.27
CA THR A 387 -8.79 -34.57 -1.30
C THR A 387 -8.75 -33.19 -0.61
N GLY A 388 -9.83 -32.77 0.04
CA GLY A 388 -9.91 -31.43 0.65
C GLY A 388 -10.07 -30.30 -0.36
N ARG A 389 -10.34 -30.63 -1.62
CA ARG A 389 -10.69 -29.73 -2.73
C ARG A 389 -11.72 -30.40 -3.65
N TYR A 390 -12.33 -29.64 -4.54
CA TYR A 390 -13.19 -30.19 -5.60
C TYR A 390 -12.32 -30.73 -6.74
N VAL A 391 -12.53 -31.99 -7.12
CA VAL A 391 -11.88 -32.60 -8.28
C VAL A 391 -12.93 -33.31 -9.13
N PRO A 392 -13.26 -32.80 -10.33
CA PRO A 392 -12.74 -31.58 -10.95
C PRO A 392 -13.22 -30.29 -10.25
N ASP A 393 -12.40 -29.24 -10.30
CA ASP A 393 -12.76 -27.87 -9.89
C ASP A 393 -13.34 -27.05 -11.05
N VAL A 394 -13.22 -27.55 -12.29
CA VAL A 394 -13.87 -26.97 -13.47
C VAL A 394 -14.75 -28.03 -14.14
N VAL A 395 -16.07 -27.81 -14.10
CA VAL A 395 -17.08 -28.74 -14.62
C VAL A 395 -17.64 -28.18 -15.93
N VAL A 396 -17.45 -28.89 -17.04
CA VAL A 396 -17.95 -28.47 -18.35
C VAL A 396 -19.26 -29.21 -18.66
N LEU A 397 -20.33 -28.44 -18.86
CA LEU A 397 -21.68 -28.92 -19.20
C LEU A 397 -22.08 -28.48 -20.61
N ALA A 398 -22.85 -29.30 -21.30
CA ALA A 398 -23.49 -28.95 -22.56
C ALA A 398 -24.75 -28.10 -22.32
N ARG A 399 -24.91 -27.04 -23.10
CA ARG A 399 -26.09 -26.15 -23.05
C ARG A 399 -27.39 -26.91 -23.32
N GLY A 400 -28.46 -26.52 -22.63
CA GLY A 400 -29.81 -27.03 -22.90
C GLY A 400 -30.11 -28.45 -22.41
N ILE A 401 -29.18 -29.12 -21.72
CA ILE A 401 -29.38 -30.45 -21.13
C ILE A 401 -29.37 -30.31 -19.60
N PRO A 402 -30.40 -30.77 -18.86
CA PRO A 402 -30.37 -30.82 -17.39
C PRO A 402 -29.16 -31.62 -16.88
N ALA A 403 -28.59 -31.21 -15.75
CA ALA A 403 -27.37 -31.82 -15.21
C ALA A 403 -27.59 -32.43 -13.82
N GLU A 404 -26.95 -33.57 -13.57
CA GLU A 404 -26.84 -34.18 -12.24
C GLU A 404 -25.37 -34.18 -11.83
N ILE A 405 -25.04 -33.41 -10.79
CA ILE A 405 -23.68 -33.31 -10.26
C ILE A 405 -23.63 -34.05 -8.93
N THR A 406 -22.90 -35.16 -8.88
CA THR A 406 -22.73 -35.94 -7.65
C THR A 406 -21.46 -35.50 -6.92
N PHE A 407 -21.59 -34.97 -5.72
CA PHE A 407 -20.48 -34.68 -4.83
C PHE A 407 -20.27 -35.86 -3.88
N THR A 408 -19.03 -36.30 -3.69
CA THR A 408 -18.73 -37.33 -2.68
C THR A 408 -18.87 -36.77 -1.26
N GLN A 409 -18.99 -37.65 -0.26
CA GLN A 409 -19.06 -37.27 1.15
C GLN A 409 -17.86 -36.39 1.53
N ALA A 410 -18.11 -35.31 2.26
CA ALA A 410 -17.09 -34.36 2.69
C ALA A 410 -17.25 -33.99 4.18
N SER A 411 -16.18 -33.48 4.77
CA SER A 411 -16.17 -32.97 6.15
C SER A 411 -15.43 -31.63 6.22
N GLY A 412 -15.57 -30.93 7.35
CA GLY A 412 -14.95 -29.62 7.55
C GLY A 412 -15.55 -28.55 6.62
N CYS A 413 -14.72 -27.71 6.01
CA CYS A 413 -15.22 -26.60 5.20
C CYS A 413 -16.04 -27.05 3.98
N LEU A 414 -15.77 -28.25 3.44
CA LEU A 414 -16.46 -28.85 2.31
C LEU A 414 -17.77 -29.55 2.68
N GLN A 415 -18.16 -29.57 3.96
CA GLN A 415 -19.39 -30.20 4.42
C GLN A 415 -20.64 -29.61 3.76
N VAL A 416 -20.59 -28.35 3.33
CA VAL A 416 -21.67 -27.71 2.58
C VAL A 416 -21.10 -27.25 1.24
N VAL A 417 -21.83 -27.52 0.15
CA VAL A 417 -21.59 -26.92 -1.16
C VAL A 417 -22.71 -25.93 -1.48
N GLU A 418 -22.33 -24.74 -1.92
CA GLU A 418 -23.24 -23.66 -2.33
C GLU A 418 -22.98 -23.30 -3.79
N ILE A 419 -24.06 -23.15 -4.56
CA ILE A 419 -24.05 -22.60 -5.92
C ILE A 419 -24.94 -21.33 -5.88
N PRO A 420 -24.39 -20.16 -5.50
CA PRO A 420 -25.19 -18.96 -5.21
C PRO A 420 -26.10 -18.54 -6.37
N ASP A 421 -25.57 -18.63 -7.60
CA ASP A 421 -26.22 -18.23 -8.84
C ASP A 421 -27.50 -19.03 -9.13
N LEU A 422 -27.52 -20.28 -8.65
CA LEU A 422 -28.61 -21.23 -8.84
C LEU A 422 -29.46 -21.40 -7.56
N GLY A 423 -29.11 -20.70 -6.48
CA GLY A 423 -29.78 -20.81 -5.18
C GLY A 423 -29.69 -22.21 -4.57
N VAL A 424 -28.67 -23.00 -4.91
CA VAL A 424 -28.52 -24.38 -4.46
C VAL A 424 -27.57 -24.45 -3.27
N SER A 425 -27.97 -25.18 -2.23
CA SER A 425 -27.12 -25.52 -1.08
C SER A 425 -27.37 -26.99 -0.70
N ALA A 426 -26.30 -27.76 -0.54
CA ALA A 426 -26.37 -29.18 -0.18
C ALA A 426 -25.37 -29.56 0.92
N ASP A 427 -25.81 -30.38 1.88
CA ASP A 427 -24.99 -30.91 2.97
C ASP A 427 -24.41 -32.29 2.58
N LEU A 428 -23.09 -32.39 2.55
CA LEU A 428 -22.29 -33.55 2.15
C LEU A 428 -21.80 -34.39 3.34
N SER A 429 -22.23 -34.11 4.58
CA SER A 429 -21.76 -34.81 5.78
C SER A 429 -22.20 -36.27 5.87
N ALA A 430 -23.40 -36.60 5.38
CA ALA A 430 -24.05 -37.90 5.58
C ALA A 430 -23.74 -38.94 4.48
N GLY A 431 -23.09 -38.54 3.38
CA GLY A 431 -22.79 -39.40 2.25
C GLY A 431 -22.67 -38.61 0.93
N PRO A 432 -22.46 -39.29 -0.21
CA PRO A 432 -22.52 -38.65 -1.52
C PRO A 432 -23.90 -38.04 -1.79
N VAL A 433 -23.93 -36.82 -2.34
CA VAL A 433 -25.17 -36.11 -2.67
C VAL A 433 -25.17 -35.69 -4.12
N THR A 434 -26.29 -35.97 -4.80
CA THR A 434 -26.51 -35.54 -6.19
C THR A 434 -27.35 -34.27 -6.21
N VAL A 435 -26.79 -33.23 -6.82
CA VAL A 435 -27.44 -31.96 -7.08
C VAL A 435 -28.00 -31.98 -8.50
N SER A 436 -29.33 -31.90 -8.63
CA SER A 436 -30.00 -31.77 -9.93
C SER A 436 -30.12 -30.30 -10.32
N LEU A 437 -29.55 -29.95 -11.47
CA LEU A 437 -29.60 -28.62 -12.06
C LEU A 437 -30.51 -28.63 -13.29
N PRO A 438 -31.34 -27.58 -13.49
CA PRO A 438 -32.12 -27.43 -14.71
C PRO A 438 -31.20 -27.23 -15.92
N ALA A 439 -31.78 -27.23 -17.13
CA ALA A 439 -31.04 -26.87 -18.33
C ALA A 439 -30.53 -25.42 -18.21
N LEU A 440 -29.22 -25.26 -18.04
CA LEU A 440 -28.58 -23.97 -17.80
C LEU A 440 -28.34 -23.23 -19.11
N GLU A 441 -28.36 -21.90 -19.04
CA GLU A 441 -27.93 -21.02 -20.12
C GLU A 441 -26.40 -21.06 -20.25
N PRO A 442 -25.83 -20.77 -21.44
CA PRO A 442 -24.39 -20.65 -21.60
C PRO A 442 -23.84 -19.55 -20.69
N GLY A 443 -22.85 -19.89 -19.85
CA GLY A 443 -22.34 -19.02 -18.81
C GLY A 443 -21.38 -19.75 -17.88
N THR A 444 -20.84 -19.01 -16.89
CA THR A 444 -19.98 -19.58 -15.84
C THR A 444 -20.63 -19.39 -14.50
N TYR A 445 -20.99 -20.49 -13.85
CA TYR A 445 -21.63 -20.50 -12.54
C TYR A 445 -20.62 -20.94 -11.48
N GLY A 446 -20.36 -20.07 -10.51
CA GLY A 446 -19.44 -20.38 -9.40
C GLY A 446 -20.09 -21.29 -8.36
N PHE A 447 -19.31 -22.19 -7.77
CA PHE A 447 -19.71 -22.89 -6.56
C PHE A 447 -18.59 -22.89 -5.53
N ASN A 448 -18.97 -22.84 -4.26
CA ASN A 448 -18.03 -22.72 -3.15
C ASN A 448 -18.45 -23.62 -1.99
N CYS A 449 -17.48 -23.94 -1.14
CA CYS A 449 -17.78 -24.55 0.13
C CYS A 449 -18.52 -23.55 1.05
N GLY A 450 -19.30 -23.99 2.03
CA GLY A 450 -20.11 -23.11 2.88
C GLY A 450 -19.32 -22.05 3.65
N MET A 451 -18.02 -22.28 3.89
CA MET A 451 -17.11 -21.32 4.51
C MET A 451 -16.38 -20.39 3.50
N ARG A 452 -16.66 -20.51 2.19
CA ARG A 452 -16.05 -19.73 1.09
C ARG A 452 -14.52 -19.76 1.07
N MET A 453 -13.95 -20.96 1.24
CA MET A 453 -12.50 -21.17 1.22
C MET A 453 -12.04 -22.06 0.06
N VAL A 454 -12.93 -22.91 -0.47
CA VAL A 454 -12.67 -23.79 -1.61
C VAL A 454 -13.70 -23.48 -2.69
N PHE A 455 -13.24 -23.34 -3.93
CA PHE A 455 -14.03 -22.88 -5.07
C PHE A 455 -13.95 -23.87 -6.22
N GLY A 456 -15.02 -23.92 -7.00
CA GLY A 456 -15.08 -24.54 -8.30
C GLY A 456 -16.00 -23.75 -9.21
N GLN A 457 -16.04 -24.11 -10.49
CA GLN A 457 -16.85 -23.43 -11.49
C GLN A 457 -17.49 -24.43 -12.45
N ILE A 458 -18.72 -24.12 -12.85
CA ILE A 458 -19.48 -24.83 -13.86
C ILE A 458 -19.50 -23.95 -15.12
N VAL A 459 -18.93 -24.46 -16.21
CA VAL A 459 -18.86 -23.78 -17.51
C VAL A 459 -19.83 -24.46 -18.46
N VAL A 460 -20.87 -23.74 -18.86
CA VAL A 460 -21.90 -24.24 -19.79
C VAL A 460 -21.56 -23.76 -21.20
N LYS A 461 -21.36 -24.71 -22.14
CA LYS A 461 -20.96 -24.44 -23.53
C LYS A 461 -22.00 -24.85 -24.57
#